data_AF-A0A8T0CQK0-F1
#
_entry.id   AF-A0A8T0CQK0-F1
#
_cell.length_a   1.000
_cell.length_b   1.000
_cell.length_c   1.000
_cell.angle_alpha   90.00
_cell.angle_beta   90.00
_cell.angle_gamma   90.00
#
_symmetry.space_group_name_H-M   'P 1'
#
loop_
_entity.id
_entity.type
_entity.pdbx_description
1 polymer ?
#
loop_
_entity_poly.entity_id
_entity_poly.type
_entity_poly.pdbx_seq_one_letter_code
_entity_poly.pdbx_strand_id
1 'polypeptide(L)'
;MTFERLHIGTGNEVTSHVDFMDKIINNERDVALLHARGIIQNDFGSDKAVAKLFNSLCTEVTVESNLDAVQKKISDHCKKPWNMWRANLRHTYFSSPWTTLSLSAAIFLFALTIIQTVFIVLTYY
;
A
#
# COMPACT_ATOMS: atom_id res chain seq x y z
N MET A 1 -23.64 -3.14 14.05
CA MET A 1 -23.13 -4.54 13.99
C MET A 1 -23.87 -5.49 14.95
N THR A 2 -25.14 -5.21 15.28
CA THR A 2 -25.97 -6.03 16.19
C THR A 2 -26.63 -7.22 15.50
N PHE A 3 -26.79 -7.20 14.18
CA PHE A 3 -27.45 -8.26 13.41
C PHE A 3 -26.70 -9.60 13.48
N GLU A 4 -25.37 -9.62 13.29
CA GLU A 4 -24.54 -10.83 13.39
C GLU A 4 -24.48 -11.36 14.83
N ARG A 5 -24.36 -10.47 15.83
CA ARG A 5 -24.40 -10.85 17.25
C ARG A 5 -25.73 -11.47 17.69
N LEU A 6 -26.84 -11.12 17.02
CA LEU A 6 -28.17 -11.63 17.34
C LEU A 6 -28.51 -12.94 16.60
N HIS A 7 -27.74 -13.32 15.58
CA HIS A 7 -27.93 -14.58 14.85
C HIS A 7 -26.72 -15.49 15.02
N ILE A 8 -26.80 -16.40 16.01
CA ILE A 8 -25.75 -17.35 16.45
C ILE A 8 -25.24 -18.30 15.32
N GLY A 9 -25.85 -18.29 14.14
CA GLY A 9 -25.37 -19.03 12.95
C GLY A 9 -24.67 -18.19 11.88
N THR A 10 -24.64 -16.86 12.02
CA THR A 10 -23.99 -15.95 11.07
C THR A 10 -22.57 -15.69 11.55
N GLY A 11 -21.57 -16.02 10.74
CA GLY A 11 -20.16 -15.80 11.10
C GLY A 11 -19.85 -14.33 11.39
N ASN A 12 -18.68 -14.06 11.99
CA ASN A 12 -18.21 -12.70 12.28
C ASN A 12 -17.45 -12.07 11.10
N GLU A 13 -17.76 -12.47 9.87
CA GLU A 13 -16.97 -12.10 8.69
C GLU A 13 -17.12 -10.61 8.35
N VAL A 14 -18.33 -10.05 8.41
CA VAL A 14 -18.53 -8.62 8.12
C VAL A 14 -17.92 -7.78 9.23
N THR A 15 -18.15 -8.15 10.48
CA THR A 15 -17.59 -7.44 11.64
C THR A 15 -16.05 -7.48 11.66
N SER A 16 -15.44 -8.63 11.37
CA SER A 16 -13.97 -8.74 11.29
C SER A 16 -13.40 -7.97 10.11
N HIS A 17 -14.08 -7.96 8.96
CA HIS A 17 -13.69 -7.15 7.82
C HIS A 17 -13.71 -5.65 8.14
N VAL A 18 -14.77 -5.16 8.81
CA VAL A 18 -14.88 -3.75 9.21
C VAL A 18 -13.77 -3.36 10.20
N ASP A 19 -13.49 -4.19 11.21
CA ASP A 19 -12.39 -3.96 12.17
C ASP A 19 -11.01 -3.96 11.47
N PHE A 20 -10.79 -4.87 10.52
CA PHE A 20 -9.55 -4.89 9.74
C PHE A 20 -9.39 -3.64 8.87
N MET A 21 -10.46 -3.17 8.25
CA MET A 21 -10.43 -1.97 7.42
C MET A 21 -10.23 -0.70 8.26
N ASP A 22 -10.82 -0.63 9.45
CA ASP A 22 -10.57 0.46 10.41
C ASP A 22 -9.08 0.54 10.81
N LYS A 23 -8.45 -0.60 11.11
CA LYS A 23 -7.01 -0.65 11.41
C LYS A 23 -6.10 -0.21 10.25
N ILE A 24 -6.61 -0.17 9.02
CA ILE A 24 -5.89 0.32 7.83
C ILE A 24 -6.19 1.80 7.57
N ILE A 25 -7.42 2.26 7.83
CA ILE A 25 -7.92 3.59 7.47
C ILE A 25 -7.83 4.51 8.68
N ASN A 26 -6.85 5.42 8.70
CA ASN A 26 -6.75 6.41 9.77
C ASN A 26 -7.18 7.82 9.29
N ASN A 27 -6.93 8.14 8.01
CA ASN A 27 -7.25 9.44 7.42
C ASN A 27 -7.76 9.34 5.97
N GLU A 28 -8.21 10.46 5.39
CA GLU A 28 -8.73 10.48 4.02
C GLU A 28 -7.74 10.02 2.94
N ARG A 29 -6.43 10.11 3.17
CA ARG A 29 -5.41 9.66 2.20
C ARG A 29 -5.35 8.14 2.13
N ASP A 30 -5.57 7.47 3.27
CA ASP A 30 -5.62 6.01 3.32
C ASP A 30 -6.83 5.51 2.51
N VAL A 31 -7.98 6.19 2.66
CA VAL A 31 -9.17 5.94 1.83
C VAL A 31 -8.89 6.21 0.36
N ALA A 32 -8.29 7.35 0.02
CA ALA A 32 -7.97 7.72 -1.36
C ALA A 32 -7.06 6.66 -2.01
N LEU A 33 -6.10 6.11 -1.27
CA LEU A 33 -5.22 5.05 -1.75
C LEU A 33 -5.98 3.74 -1.98
N LEU A 34 -6.84 3.34 -1.04
CA LEU A 34 -7.65 2.12 -1.18
C LEU A 34 -8.67 2.24 -2.33
N HIS A 35 -9.26 3.42 -2.51
CA HIS A 35 -10.15 3.74 -3.61
C HIS A 35 -9.40 3.69 -4.96
N ALA A 36 -8.22 4.32 -5.06
CA ALA A 36 -7.39 4.27 -6.27
C ALA A 36 -6.91 2.85 -6.62
N ARG A 37 -6.87 1.94 -5.63
CA ARG A 37 -6.56 0.52 -5.82
C ARG A 37 -7.80 -0.36 -6.08
N GLY A 38 -9.00 0.23 -6.09
CA GLY A 38 -10.27 -0.49 -6.31
C GLY A 38 -10.67 -1.39 -5.13
N ILE A 39 -10.11 -1.17 -3.95
CA ILE A 39 -10.41 -1.97 -2.74
C ILE A 39 -11.69 -1.47 -2.07
N ILE A 40 -11.94 -0.16 -2.11
CA ILE A 40 -13.18 0.47 -1.62
C ILE A 40 -13.83 1.20 -2.78
N GLN A 41 -15.15 1.10 -2.89
CA GLN A 41 -15.94 1.92 -3.78
C GLN A 41 -16.50 3.10 -2.98
N ASN A 42 -16.24 4.34 -3.40
CA ASN A 42 -16.67 5.52 -2.66
C ASN A 42 -18.04 5.99 -3.16
N ASP A 43 -19.10 5.45 -2.57
CA ASP A 43 -20.48 5.90 -2.81
C ASP A 43 -20.88 7.12 -1.95
N PHE A 44 -20.03 7.53 -1.00
CA PHE A 44 -20.29 8.60 -0.04
C PHE A 44 -19.81 9.99 -0.50
N GLY A 45 -19.33 10.11 -1.73
CA GLY A 45 -18.97 11.38 -2.37
C GLY A 45 -17.73 12.09 -1.81
N SER A 46 -17.13 11.61 -0.71
CA SER A 46 -15.88 12.15 -0.14
C SER A 46 -15.11 11.12 0.67
N ASP A 47 -13.81 10.99 0.41
CA ASP A 47 -12.91 10.09 1.13
C ASP A 47 -12.88 10.38 2.64
N LYS A 48 -13.10 11.65 3.03
CA LYS A 48 -13.22 12.07 4.42
C LYS A 48 -14.45 11.52 5.11
N ALA A 49 -15.57 11.42 4.39
CA ALA A 49 -16.81 10.85 4.93
C ALA A 49 -16.65 9.35 5.20
N VAL A 50 -15.98 8.64 4.29
CA VAL A 50 -15.65 7.21 4.44
C VAL A 50 -14.71 7.00 5.64
N ALA A 51 -13.63 7.79 5.77
CA ALA A 51 -12.70 7.66 6.90
C ALA A 51 -13.41 7.89 8.24
N LYS A 52 -14.30 8.90 8.31
CA LYS A 52 -15.08 9.17 9.52
C LYS A 52 -16.05 8.03 9.85
N LEU A 53 -16.63 7.39 8.84
CA LEU A 53 -17.57 6.29 9.01
C LEU A 53 -16.87 5.07 9.63
N PHE A 54 -15.70 4.68 9.13
CA PHE A 54 -14.92 3.57 9.71
C PHE A 54 -14.48 3.87 11.15
N ASN A 55 -13.86 5.02 11.39
CA ASN A 55 -13.43 5.43 12.74
C ASN A 55 -14.59 5.45 13.76
N SER A 56 -15.78 5.90 13.33
CA SER A 56 -16.97 5.93 14.19
C SER A 56 -17.52 4.53 14.48
N LEU A 57 -17.43 3.60 13.54
CA LEU A 57 -17.91 2.23 13.70
C LEU A 57 -17.04 1.41 14.66
N CYS A 58 -15.73 1.66 14.69
CA CYS A 58 -14.81 0.92 15.55
C CYS A 58 -14.85 1.40 17.02
N THR A 59 -15.17 2.68 17.24
CA THR A 59 -15.35 3.22 18.60
C THR A 59 -16.46 2.50 19.38
N GLU A 60 -17.46 1.95 18.69
CA GLU A 60 -18.58 1.23 19.31
C GLU A 60 -18.40 -0.29 19.35
N VAL A 61 -17.35 -0.84 18.72
CA VAL A 61 -17.24 -2.30 18.49
C VAL A 61 -15.85 -2.81 18.84
N THR A 62 -15.66 -3.19 20.11
CA THR A 62 -14.59 -4.11 20.52
C THR A 62 -15.00 -5.53 20.13
N VAL A 63 -14.43 -6.02 19.02
CA VAL A 63 -14.59 -7.42 18.59
C VAL A 63 -13.21 -8.03 18.38
N GLU A 64 -12.99 -9.20 18.99
CA GLU A 64 -11.84 -10.04 18.68
C GLU A 64 -11.97 -10.52 17.23
N SER A 65 -11.20 -9.91 16.33
CA SER A 65 -11.21 -10.23 14.91
C SER A 65 -10.24 -11.38 14.63
N ASN A 66 -10.74 -12.44 13.98
CA ASN A 66 -9.94 -13.61 13.57
C ASN A 66 -8.96 -13.31 12.39
N LEU A 67 -8.73 -12.03 12.06
CA LEU A 67 -7.87 -11.61 10.94
C LEU A 67 -6.42 -11.34 11.38
N ASP A 68 -6.05 -11.66 12.61
CA ASP A 68 -4.69 -11.57 13.12
C ASP A 68 -3.66 -12.25 12.20
N ALA A 69 -4.02 -13.40 11.62
CA ALA A 69 -3.16 -14.11 10.67
C ALA A 69 -2.89 -13.27 9.40
N VAL A 70 -3.92 -12.56 8.90
CA VAL A 70 -3.81 -11.68 7.75
C VAL A 70 -2.97 -10.45 8.10
N GLN A 71 -3.22 -9.84 9.25
CA GLN A 71 -2.43 -8.70 9.75
C GLN A 71 -0.96 -9.06 9.90
N LYS A 72 -0.67 -10.24 10.48
CA LYS A 72 0.69 -10.75 10.61
C LYS A 72 1.34 -10.96 9.25
N LYS A 73 0.63 -11.56 8.29
CA LYS A 73 1.15 -11.77 6.93
C LYS A 73 1.44 -10.47 6.20
N ILE A 74 0.61 -9.45 6.39
CA ILE A 74 0.85 -8.09 5.85
C ILE A 74 2.07 -7.47 6.51
N SER A 75 2.17 -7.54 7.85
CA SER A 75 3.33 -7.06 8.59
C SER A 75 4.63 -7.72 8.12
N ASP A 76 4.62 -9.05 7.98
CA ASP A 76 5.76 -9.82 7.51
C ASP A 76 6.12 -9.46 6.07
N HIS A 77 5.13 -9.25 5.20
CA HIS A 77 5.36 -8.77 3.84
C HIS A 77 6.00 -7.39 3.85
N CYS A 78 5.49 -6.44 4.63
CA CYS A 78 6.05 -5.09 4.73
C CYS A 78 7.47 -5.08 5.32
N LYS A 79 7.77 -5.98 6.26
CA LYS A 79 9.08 -6.12 6.90
C LYS A 79 10.12 -6.85 6.04
N LYS A 80 9.73 -7.46 4.91
CA LYS A 80 10.70 -8.08 4.00
C LYS A 80 11.70 -7.01 3.52
N PRO A 81 13.01 -7.26 3.61
CA PRO A 81 14.03 -6.25 3.27
C PRO A 81 13.91 -5.78 1.81
N TRP A 82 13.53 -6.68 0.89
CA TRP A 82 13.25 -6.33 -0.50
C TRP A 82 12.11 -5.30 -0.64
N ASN A 83 11.03 -5.47 0.11
CA ASN A 83 9.86 -4.58 0.04
C ASN A 83 10.15 -3.23 0.68
N MET A 84 10.88 -3.21 1.81
CA MET A 84 11.36 -1.98 2.42
C MET A 84 12.28 -1.20 1.47
N TRP A 85 13.24 -1.89 0.83
CA TRP A 85 14.17 -1.25 -0.09
C TRP A 85 13.45 -0.70 -1.32
N ARG A 86 12.53 -1.47 -1.91
CA ARG A 86 11.69 -1.01 -3.03
C ARG A 86 10.81 0.18 -2.66
N ALA A 87 10.21 0.18 -1.47
CA ALA A 87 9.42 1.31 -0.97
C ALA A 87 10.29 2.56 -0.81
N ASN A 88 11.48 2.42 -0.22
CA ASN A 88 12.42 3.52 -0.03
C ASN A 88 12.95 4.08 -1.37
N LEU A 89 13.26 3.20 -2.33
CA LEU A 89 13.62 3.59 -3.69
C LEU A 89 12.48 4.39 -4.34
N ARG A 90 11.24 3.89 -4.26
CA ARG A 90 10.10 4.59 -4.85
C ARG A 90 9.91 5.96 -4.20
N HIS A 91 10.01 6.04 -2.88
CA HIS A 91 9.86 7.29 -2.15
C HIS A 91 11.00 8.29 -2.44
N THR A 92 12.23 7.82 -2.61
CA THR A 92 13.38 8.73 -2.78
C THR A 92 13.59 9.14 -4.24
N TYR A 93 13.44 8.20 -5.17
CA TYR A 93 13.76 8.42 -6.59
C TYR A 93 12.56 8.80 -7.45
N PHE A 94 11.35 8.37 -7.09
CA PHE A 94 10.11 8.64 -7.84
C PHE A 94 9.19 9.67 -7.17
N SER A 95 9.59 10.29 -6.06
CA SER A 95 8.82 11.39 -5.44
C SER A 95 9.02 12.73 -6.13
N SER A 96 10.22 12.96 -6.69
CA SER A 96 10.56 14.17 -7.41
C SER A 96 10.78 13.87 -8.90
N PRO A 97 10.03 14.51 -9.80
CA PRO A 97 10.22 14.36 -11.25
C PRO A 97 11.68 14.60 -11.69
N TRP A 98 12.35 15.55 -11.03
CA TRP A 98 13.74 15.90 -11.30
C TRP A 98 14.72 14.78 -10.93
N THR A 99 14.50 14.13 -9.79
CA THR A 99 15.35 12.99 -9.36
C THR A 99 15.19 11.81 -10.31
N THR A 100 13.96 11.55 -10.77
CA THR A 100 13.70 10.50 -11.77
C THR A 100 14.42 10.79 -13.08
N LEU A 101 14.34 12.05 -13.56
CA LEU A 101 15.00 12.45 -14.80
C LEU A 101 16.53 12.34 -14.70
N SER A 102 17.12 12.83 -13.61
CA SER A 102 18.58 12.75 -13.38
C SER A 102 19.05 11.29 -13.32
N LEU A 103 18.33 10.43 -12.60
CA LEU A 103 18.64 8.99 -12.54
C LEU A 103 18.59 8.35 -13.93
N SER A 104 17.57 8.68 -14.74
CA SER A 104 17.44 8.15 -16.10
C SER A 104 18.60 8.57 -17.01
N ALA A 105 19.02 9.84 -16.91
CA ALA A 105 20.16 10.35 -17.66
C ALA A 105 21.47 9.66 -17.24
N ALA A 106 21.68 9.48 -15.94
CA ALA A 106 22.86 8.78 -15.43
C ALA A 106 22.95 7.32 -15.92
N ILE A 107 21.82 6.59 -15.92
CA ILE A 107 21.77 5.22 -16.44
C ILE A 107 22.07 5.20 -17.94
N PHE A 108 21.49 6.12 -18.70
CA PHE A 108 21.72 6.22 -20.15
C PHE A 108 23.18 6.51 -20.47
N LEU A 109 23.79 7.49 -19.79
CA LEU A 109 25.20 7.81 -19.94
C LEU A 109 26.08 6.63 -19.55
N PHE A 110 25.79 5.96 -18.44
CA PHE A 110 26.54 4.78 -18.01
C PHE A 110 26.49 3.64 -19.04
N ALA A 111 25.31 3.39 -19.63
CA ALA A 111 25.15 2.40 -20.70
C ALA A 111 25.97 2.78 -21.95
N LEU A 112 25.95 4.05 -22.35
CA LEU A 112 26.79 4.54 -23.45
C LEU A 112 28.27 4.32 -23.16
N THR A 113 28.73 4.61 -21.94
CA THR A 113 30.13 4.41 -21.55
C THR A 113 30.54 2.93 -21.63
N ILE A 114 29.68 2.01 -21.20
CA ILE A 114 29.93 0.56 -21.33
C ILE A 114 30.08 0.18 -22.81
N ILE A 115 29.12 0.61 -23.64
CA ILE A 115 29.13 0.32 -25.08
C ILE A 115 30.41 0.86 -25.73
N GLN A 116 30.76 2.12 -25.45
CA GLN A 116 32.00 2.73 -25.93
C GLN A 116 33.23 1.95 -25.48
N THR A 117 33.30 1.56 -24.20
CA THR A 117 34.42 0.78 -23.66
C THR A 117 34.56 -0.56 -24.36
N VAL A 118 33.45 -1.27 -24.61
CA VAL A 118 33.45 -2.54 -25.34
C VAL A 118 33.93 -2.36 -26.77
N PHE A 119 33.43 -1.35 -27.50
CA PHE A 119 33.88 -1.08 -28.86
C PHE A 119 35.37 -0.73 -28.92
N ILE A 120 35.86 0.07 -27.97
CA ILE A 120 37.27 0.40 -27.84
C ILE A 120 38.08 -0.88 -27.67
N VAL A 121 37.76 -1.70 -26.68
CA VAL A 121 38.49 -2.96 -26.41
C VAL A 121 38.49 -3.89 -27.62
N LEU A 122 37.35 -4.03 -28.31
CA LEU A 122 37.24 -4.84 -29.53
C LEU A 122 38.01 -4.27 -30.72
N THR A 123 38.21 -2.96 -30.79
CA THR A 123 38.98 -2.32 -31.88
C THR A 123 40.50 -2.41 -31.63
N TYR A 124 40.89 -2.53 -30.35
CA TYR A 124 42.29 -2.70 -29.95
C TYR A 124 42.79 -4.15 -30.07
N TYR A 125 41.90 -5.13 -30.27
CA TYR A 125 42.22 -6.56 -30.43
C TYR A 125 41.97 -7.02 -31.86
#